data_AF-A0AAU4II30-F1
#
_entry.id   AF-A0AAU4II30-F1
#
_cell.length_a   1.000
_cell.length_b   1.000
_cell.length_c   1.000
_cell.angle_alpha   90.00
_cell.angle_beta   90.00
_cell.angle_gamma   90.00
#
_symmetry.space_group_name_H-M   'P 1'
#
loop_
_entity.id
_entity.type
_entity.pdbx_description
1 polymer ?
#
loop_
_entity_poly.entity_id
_entity_poly.type
_entity_poly.pdbx_seq_one_letter_code
_entity_poly.pdbx_strand_id
1 'polypeptide(L)'
;MTSEQPDGLEAPGAPKTPEVLEAPGASRATRRRQVWVVGSIAAAVLLTGGGTAIWASTAHGEGRTDVSAASAPRSAPTPPGPGIAPGEPDPAGGGVTYTADVPLPDGPATAPAFAASGEVTSAEVARLATALGISGAPRLVGETWQAGETADGSGPRLTVNLKAPGTWNFSRFQVGGTGDDCVRGKDTCGPATLPQDLGQEHGGTAGTPVSEEAAKAAAAPVLAAVGQGAAALDARVAQGSVRLVTADPVIGGLRTQGWSTRIGVGVDSRVVSGSGELKVPERAGEQPVIGAVDALARLNDKSRGSGATDPGPSGCATSVPLTPDTPDGATDTLPCNPEPRPMKPTRTESVRGAELGLVPGTVQAGRGLVPAWLFAVEGKSGGPGHTVAQPASLTQEAPPLDPPAPVDPPAKGQTVPGFSYSAADRTLTVNFWGGVCSAYALEVREQPGSVMVRITDTPNKPGQSCIMLAQEMTVTGTLQQPLGDRKVVDATTGKAVPRQ
;
A
#
# COMPACT_ATOMS: atom_id res chain seq x y z
N MET A 1 41.54 -59.00 -23.70
CA MET A 1 41.47 -58.31 -22.41
C MET A 1 40.04 -57.82 -22.30
N THR A 2 39.00 -58.65 -22.08
CA THR A 2 38.78 -59.67 -21.00
C THR A 2 39.02 -59.02 -19.63
N SER A 3 38.10 -58.98 -18.65
CA SER A 3 36.90 -59.80 -18.31
C SER A 3 35.95 -59.00 -17.34
N GLU A 4 34.68 -59.29 -17.01
CA GLU A 4 33.69 -60.35 -17.36
C GLU A 4 32.21 -59.90 -17.08
N GLN A 5 31.22 -60.78 -17.30
CA GLN A 5 29.77 -60.73 -16.96
C GLN A 5 29.34 -62.21 -16.65
N PRO A 6 28.36 -62.61 -15.77
CA PRO A 6 26.89 -62.39 -15.88
C PRO A 6 26.11 -62.41 -14.52
N ASP A 7 24.79 -62.56 -14.33
CA ASP A 7 23.55 -62.95 -15.09
C ASP A 7 22.39 -61.97 -14.70
N GLY A 8 21.26 -61.74 -15.40
CA GLY A 8 20.26 -62.65 -16.01
C GLY A 8 19.08 -62.88 -15.02
N LEU A 9 17.77 -62.96 -15.33
CA LEU A 9 16.92 -62.89 -16.56
C LEU A 9 15.49 -62.50 -16.05
N GLU A 10 14.80 -61.47 -16.55
CA GLU A 10 13.76 -61.45 -17.62
C GLU A 10 12.31 -61.85 -17.22
N ALA A 11 11.32 -61.30 -17.94
CA ALA A 11 9.86 -61.27 -17.64
C ALA A 11 9.09 -62.33 -18.51
N PRO A 12 7.82 -62.18 -19.02
CA PRO A 12 6.73 -61.19 -18.86
C PRO A 12 5.28 -61.78 -18.75
N GLY A 13 4.24 -60.92 -18.76
CA GLY A 13 2.90 -61.28 -19.33
C GLY A 13 1.63 -60.90 -18.54
N ALA A 14 0.67 -60.23 -19.20
CA ALA A 14 -0.72 -59.96 -18.77
C ALA A 14 -1.70 -60.46 -19.87
N PRO A 15 -3.03 -60.20 -19.90
CA PRO A 15 -4.00 -59.68 -18.90
C PRO A 15 -5.33 -60.50 -18.80
N LYS A 16 -6.32 -60.07 -17.97
CA LYS A 16 -7.79 -59.96 -18.26
C LYS A 16 -8.69 -59.86 -17.00
N THR A 17 -9.76 -59.06 -17.11
CA THR A 17 -10.97 -58.94 -16.24
C THR A 17 -12.16 -59.68 -16.89
N PRO A 18 -13.38 -59.76 -16.29
CA PRO A 18 -13.85 -59.50 -14.90
C PRO A 18 -14.69 -60.68 -14.31
N GLU A 19 -15.34 -60.52 -13.15
CA GLU A 19 -16.80 -60.75 -12.89
C GLU A 19 -17.17 -60.87 -11.38
N VAL A 20 -18.42 -60.49 -11.11
CA VAL A 20 -19.20 -60.28 -9.87
C VAL A 20 -19.54 -61.59 -9.12
N LEU A 21 -19.61 -61.59 -7.77
CA LEU A 21 -20.84 -61.93 -7.00
C LEU A 21 -20.74 -61.71 -5.47
N GLU A 22 -21.89 -61.87 -4.81
CA GLU A 22 -22.25 -61.41 -3.46
C GLU A 22 -21.83 -62.31 -2.27
N ALA A 23 -22.13 -61.81 -1.07
CA ALA A 23 -22.06 -62.46 0.26
C ALA A 23 -23.13 -63.60 0.42
N PRO A 24 -23.51 -64.16 1.61
CA PRO A 24 -23.16 -63.81 3.02
C PRO A 24 -23.01 -65.02 4.00
N GLY A 25 -22.99 -64.73 5.33
CA GLY A 25 -23.35 -65.69 6.40
C GLY A 25 -22.22 -66.01 7.40
N ALA A 26 -22.10 -65.42 8.60
CA ALA A 26 -23.00 -65.37 9.78
C ALA A 26 -22.78 -66.51 10.82
N SER A 27 -22.31 -66.14 12.02
CA SER A 27 -22.56 -66.75 13.35
C SER A 27 -21.87 -65.89 14.43
N ARG A 28 -22.58 -65.13 15.28
CA ARG A 28 -23.17 -65.52 16.59
C ARG A 28 -22.15 -66.00 17.64
N ALA A 29 -22.23 -65.65 18.93
CA ALA A 29 -22.96 -64.58 19.66
C ALA A 29 -22.61 -64.64 21.16
N THR A 30 -22.58 -63.52 21.89
CA THR A 30 -22.83 -63.51 23.36
C THR A 30 -23.42 -62.19 23.87
N ARG A 31 -24.48 -62.29 24.69
CA ARG A 31 -25.24 -61.22 25.39
C ARG A 31 -24.39 -60.55 26.50
N ARG A 32 -24.73 -59.45 27.18
CA ARG A 32 -25.99 -58.80 27.68
C ARG A 32 -25.68 -57.30 27.91
N ARG A 33 -26.57 -56.33 28.19
CA ARG A 33 -28.02 -56.30 28.53
C ARG A 33 -28.81 -55.42 27.52
N GLN A 34 -29.60 -54.45 27.99
CA GLN A 34 -30.40 -53.43 27.27
C GLN A 34 -30.58 -52.20 28.19
N VAL A 35 -30.73 -51.00 27.62
CA VAL A 35 -31.62 -49.93 28.10
C VAL A 35 -32.28 -49.30 26.87
N TRP A 36 -33.58 -49.00 26.95
CA TRP A 36 -34.37 -48.43 25.87
C TRP A 36 -34.48 -46.91 25.99
N VAL A 37 -34.35 -46.17 24.87
CA VAL A 37 -35.04 -44.87 24.66
C VAL A 37 -35.50 -44.80 23.20
N VAL A 38 -36.73 -44.34 22.99
CA VAL A 38 -37.36 -44.08 21.68
C VAL A 38 -37.22 -42.58 21.37
N GLY A 39 -36.98 -42.20 20.11
CA GLY A 39 -36.90 -40.79 19.72
C GLY A 39 -36.87 -40.56 18.21
N SER A 40 -38.02 -40.24 17.64
CA SER A 40 -38.24 -39.98 16.20
C SER A 40 -37.38 -38.85 15.63
N ILE A 41 -36.88 -39.03 14.39
CA ILE A 41 -36.38 -37.91 13.56
C ILE A 41 -37.58 -37.34 12.79
N ALA A 42 -38.00 -36.13 13.15
CA ALA A 42 -38.95 -35.33 12.36
C ALA A 42 -38.17 -34.21 11.66
N ALA A 43 -38.21 -34.18 10.32
CA ALA A 43 -37.70 -33.06 9.55
C ALA A 43 -38.73 -31.92 9.56
N ALA A 44 -38.30 -30.71 9.92
CA ALA A 44 -39.12 -29.50 9.84
C ALA A 44 -38.33 -28.37 9.19
N VAL A 45 -38.78 -27.94 8.01
CA VAL A 45 -38.32 -26.71 7.36
C VAL A 45 -39.12 -25.55 7.97
N LEU A 46 -38.44 -24.46 8.34
CA LEU A 46 -39.11 -23.20 8.68
C LEU A 46 -38.52 -22.03 7.89
N LEU A 47 -39.34 -21.54 6.96
CA LEU A 47 -39.23 -20.21 6.36
C LEU A 47 -40.20 -19.28 7.09
N THR A 48 -39.66 -18.40 7.93
CA THR A 48 -40.26 -17.13 8.38
C THR A 48 -39.08 -16.20 8.64
N GLY A 49 -39.09 -14.92 8.30
CA GLY A 49 -40.21 -13.98 8.18
C GLY A 49 -39.93 -12.84 9.15
N GLY A 50 -39.70 -11.63 8.63
CA GLY A 50 -39.15 -10.52 9.41
C GLY A 50 -40.07 -10.02 10.54
N GLY A 51 -39.48 -9.42 11.57
CA GLY A 51 -40.20 -8.85 12.70
C GLY A 51 -39.28 -7.99 13.58
N THR A 52 -39.45 -6.68 13.48
CA THR A 52 -38.75 -5.62 14.23
C THR A 52 -38.63 -5.87 15.73
N ALA A 53 -37.43 -5.66 16.29
CA ALA A 53 -37.25 -5.37 17.72
C ALA A 53 -36.70 -3.94 17.86
N ILE A 54 -37.56 -3.01 18.28
CA ILE A 54 -37.10 -1.72 18.82
C ILE A 54 -36.58 -2.00 20.22
N TRP A 55 -35.31 -1.69 20.47
CA TRP A 55 -34.80 -1.52 21.82
C TRP A 55 -34.29 -0.09 22.00
N ALA A 56 -34.92 0.59 22.96
CA ALA A 56 -34.60 1.98 23.28
C ALA A 56 -33.20 2.07 23.92
N SER A 57 -32.57 3.21 23.70
CA SER A 57 -31.24 3.54 24.19
C SER A 57 -31.15 3.55 25.72
N THR A 58 -30.28 2.70 26.27
CA THR A 58 -29.55 2.96 27.53
C THR A 58 -28.05 2.77 27.26
N ALA A 59 -27.23 3.62 27.87
CA ALA A 59 -25.82 3.78 27.52
C ALA A 59 -24.89 2.78 28.23
N HIS A 60 -23.60 2.82 27.84
CA HIS A 60 -22.41 2.21 28.47
C HIS A 60 -22.05 0.76 28.07
N GLY A 61 -21.56 0.62 26.84
CA GLY A 61 -20.13 0.36 26.56
C GLY A 61 -19.43 -0.88 27.13
N GLU A 62 -19.29 -1.92 26.29
CA GLU A 62 -18.20 -2.90 26.33
C GLU A 62 -17.79 -3.33 24.91
N GLY A 63 -16.57 -3.86 24.76
CA GLY A 63 -16.24 -4.86 23.74
C GLY A 63 -16.08 -4.40 22.29
N ARG A 64 -15.00 -3.67 21.97
CA ARG A 64 -14.57 -3.52 20.57
C ARG A 64 -13.92 -4.82 20.10
N THR A 65 -14.47 -5.44 19.07
CA THR A 65 -13.83 -6.57 18.38
C THR A 65 -12.74 -6.05 17.44
N ASP A 66 -11.56 -6.64 17.50
CA ASP A 66 -10.39 -6.17 16.75
C ASP A 66 -10.50 -6.41 15.25
N VAL A 67 -10.88 -5.38 14.52
CA VAL A 67 -10.76 -5.35 13.05
C VAL A 67 -9.29 -5.15 12.72
N SER A 68 -8.62 -6.24 12.32
CA SER A 68 -7.25 -6.19 11.78
C SER A 68 -7.12 -5.13 10.70
N ALA A 69 -6.12 -4.25 10.84
CA ALA A 69 -5.76 -3.26 9.84
C ALA A 69 -5.16 -3.94 8.59
N ALA A 70 -6.03 -4.52 7.76
CA ALA A 70 -5.68 -4.95 6.42
C ALA A 70 -5.14 -3.74 5.65
N SER A 71 -3.93 -3.86 5.09
CA SER A 71 -3.35 -2.80 4.27
C SER A 71 -4.15 -2.65 2.98
N ALA A 72 -5.01 -1.65 2.91
CA ALA A 72 -5.74 -1.32 1.70
C ALA A 72 -4.75 -1.00 0.56
N PRO A 73 -5.04 -1.40 -0.69
CA PRO A 73 -4.22 -1.02 -1.83
C PRO A 73 -4.25 0.51 -1.97
N ARG A 74 -3.07 1.14 -1.85
CA ARG A 74 -2.93 2.59 -2.04
C ARG A 74 -3.04 2.91 -3.52
N SER A 75 -4.24 3.22 -4.00
CA SER A 75 -4.39 4.05 -5.20
C SER A 75 -3.67 5.37 -4.93
N ALA A 76 -2.73 5.75 -5.81
CA ALA A 76 -2.03 7.02 -5.66
C ALA A 76 -3.05 8.17 -5.80
N PRO A 77 -3.09 9.14 -4.86
CA PRO A 77 -3.82 10.38 -5.10
C PRO A 77 -3.16 11.13 -6.26
N THR A 78 -3.95 11.98 -6.93
CA THR A 78 -3.44 13.03 -7.84
C THR A 78 -2.22 13.72 -7.22
N PRO A 79 -1.14 13.98 -7.97
CA PRO A 79 0.03 14.66 -7.42
C PRO A 79 -0.42 15.97 -6.75
N PRO A 80 -0.08 16.19 -5.46
CA PRO A 80 -0.42 17.45 -4.82
C PRO A 80 0.27 18.59 -5.55
N GLY A 81 -0.39 19.76 -5.60
CA GLY A 81 0.31 21.02 -5.85
C GLY A 81 1.43 21.22 -4.83
N PRO A 82 2.39 22.12 -5.07
CA PRO A 82 3.67 22.19 -4.36
C PRO A 82 3.50 22.29 -2.83
N GLY A 83 3.57 21.13 -2.15
CA GLY A 83 3.09 20.94 -0.79
C GLY A 83 3.00 19.46 -0.40
N ILE A 84 3.18 19.14 0.89
CA ILE A 84 2.92 17.79 1.43
C ILE A 84 1.40 17.54 1.59
N ALA A 85 0.62 18.63 1.72
CA ALA A 85 -0.83 18.63 1.72
C ALA A 85 -1.37 19.70 0.74
N PRO A 86 -2.61 19.55 0.22
CA PRO A 86 -3.21 20.54 -0.68
C PRO A 86 -3.29 21.94 -0.02
N GLY A 87 -2.70 22.95 -0.66
CA GLY A 87 -2.72 24.35 -0.21
C GLY A 87 -1.62 24.74 0.78
N GLU A 88 -0.83 23.80 1.29
CA GLU A 88 0.37 24.12 2.07
C GLU A 88 1.57 24.33 1.13
N PRO A 89 2.34 25.43 1.22
CA PRO A 89 3.58 25.58 0.44
C PRO A 89 4.60 24.49 0.79
N ASP A 90 5.28 23.94 -0.22
CA ASP A 90 6.35 22.95 -0.03
C ASP A 90 7.35 23.40 1.07
N PRO A 91 7.52 22.62 2.17
CA PRO A 91 8.45 22.97 3.25
C PRO A 91 9.92 23.07 2.79
N ALA A 92 10.27 22.47 1.64
CA ALA A 92 11.57 22.61 0.99
C ALA A 92 11.78 23.98 0.32
N GLY A 93 10.71 24.72 0.00
CA GLY A 93 10.75 26.03 -0.66
C GLY A 93 10.52 25.98 -2.17
N GLY A 94 11.07 26.96 -2.90
CA GLY A 94 10.93 27.13 -4.35
C GLY A 94 11.69 26.11 -5.21
N GLY A 95 11.68 24.84 -4.82
CA GLY A 95 12.35 23.75 -5.52
C GLY A 95 13.87 23.72 -5.35
N VAL A 96 14.47 22.71 -5.98
CA VAL A 96 15.92 22.46 -6.01
C VAL A 96 16.37 22.42 -7.46
N THR A 97 17.48 23.06 -7.79
CA THR A 97 18.14 22.93 -9.10
C THR A 97 19.52 22.32 -8.91
N TYR A 98 19.85 21.33 -9.71
CA TYR A 98 21.12 20.61 -9.67
C TYR A 98 22.02 21.06 -10.83
N THR A 99 23.24 21.48 -10.53
CA THR A 99 24.26 21.87 -11.52
C THR A 99 25.39 20.85 -11.51
N ALA A 100 25.83 20.39 -12.68
CA ALA A 100 26.97 19.50 -12.79
C ALA A 100 28.27 20.30 -12.85
N ASP A 101 29.11 20.14 -11.83
CA ASP A 101 30.42 20.82 -11.75
C ASP A 101 31.53 19.99 -12.41
N VAL A 102 31.17 18.82 -12.95
CA VAL A 102 32.04 17.89 -13.68
C VAL A 102 31.36 17.42 -14.98
N PRO A 103 32.12 17.00 -16.00
CA PRO A 103 31.55 16.31 -17.17
C PRO A 103 30.75 15.08 -16.75
N LEU A 104 29.52 14.95 -17.23
CA LEU A 104 28.66 13.80 -16.98
C LEU A 104 28.80 12.76 -18.11
N PRO A 105 28.69 11.45 -17.81
CA PRO A 105 28.81 10.40 -18.82
C PRO A 105 27.57 10.27 -19.72
N ASP A 106 27.80 9.96 -21.00
CA ASP A 106 26.74 9.61 -21.95
C ASP A 106 26.09 8.24 -21.63
N GLY A 107 26.85 7.33 -21.01
CA GLY A 107 26.38 5.99 -20.66
C GLY A 107 26.25 5.02 -21.86
N PRO A 108 25.74 3.80 -21.62
CA PRO A 108 25.43 2.84 -22.67
C PRO A 108 24.11 3.20 -23.37
N ALA A 109 23.84 2.64 -24.55
CA ALA A 109 22.56 2.84 -25.24
C ALA A 109 21.38 2.06 -24.61
N THR A 110 21.67 0.95 -23.90
CA THR A 110 20.69 0.18 -23.13
C THR A 110 21.26 -0.22 -21.78
N ALA A 111 20.38 -0.56 -20.85
CA ALA A 111 20.74 -1.12 -19.55
C ALA A 111 19.72 -2.15 -19.06
N PRO A 112 20.12 -3.11 -18.21
CA PRO A 112 19.23 -4.16 -17.74
C PRO A 112 18.19 -3.64 -16.73
N ALA A 113 16.95 -4.08 -16.91
CA ALA A 113 15.89 -3.96 -15.90
C ALA A 113 15.66 -5.31 -15.20
N PHE A 114 15.14 -5.27 -13.97
CA PHE A 114 14.92 -6.46 -13.15
C PHE A 114 13.50 -6.50 -12.59
N ALA A 115 12.79 -7.61 -12.74
CA ALA A 115 11.44 -7.79 -12.23
C ALA A 115 11.45 -8.50 -10.87
N ALA A 116 10.53 -8.14 -9.97
CA ALA A 116 10.27 -8.93 -8.78
C ALA A 116 9.28 -10.05 -9.13
N SER A 117 9.78 -11.29 -9.22
CA SER A 117 9.07 -12.47 -9.71
C SER A 117 9.02 -13.61 -8.68
N GLY A 118 8.00 -14.47 -8.81
CA GLY A 118 7.85 -15.68 -8.00
C GLY A 118 7.33 -15.44 -6.56
N GLU A 119 7.52 -16.44 -5.72
CA GLU A 119 7.01 -16.48 -4.35
C GLU A 119 8.14 -16.66 -3.32
N VAL A 120 7.88 -16.14 -2.12
CA VAL A 120 8.65 -16.35 -0.91
C VAL A 120 8.31 -17.70 -0.31
N THR A 121 9.32 -18.54 -0.12
CA THR A 121 9.20 -19.85 0.51
C THR A 121 9.29 -19.75 2.04
N SER A 122 8.67 -20.72 2.75
CA SER A 122 8.80 -20.85 4.20
C SER A 122 10.28 -20.92 4.66
N ALA A 123 11.16 -21.54 3.86
CA ALA A 123 12.59 -21.65 4.16
C ALA A 123 13.34 -20.31 4.08
N GLU A 124 12.99 -19.42 3.16
CA GLU A 124 13.53 -18.05 3.09
C GLU A 124 13.09 -17.23 4.31
N VAL A 125 11.83 -17.35 4.73
CA VAL A 125 11.32 -16.67 5.94
C VAL A 125 11.94 -17.25 7.21
N ALA A 126 12.11 -18.57 7.30
CA ALA A 126 12.73 -19.23 8.47
C ALA A 126 14.20 -18.79 8.66
N ARG A 127 14.93 -18.57 7.56
CA ARG A 127 16.30 -18.05 7.58
C ARG A 127 16.33 -16.62 8.16
N LEU A 128 15.44 -15.74 7.69
CA LEU A 128 15.32 -14.37 8.20
C LEU A 128 14.87 -14.34 9.67
N ALA A 129 13.87 -15.14 10.04
CA ALA A 129 13.39 -15.29 11.41
C ALA A 129 14.52 -15.72 12.36
N THR A 130 15.32 -16.72 11.96
CA THR A 130 16.49 -17.19 12.73
C THR A 130 17.51 -16.07 12.95
N ALA A 131 17.83 -15.29 11.90
CA ALA A 131 18.76 -14.16 12.00
C ALA A 131 18.24 -13.00 12.89
N LEU A 132 16.92 -12.89 13.05
CA LEU A 132 16.27 -11.92 13.94
C LEU A 132 16.09 -12.45 15.39
N GLY A 133 16.50 -13.70 15.67
CA GLY A 133 16.34 -14.36 16.95
C GLY A 133 14.90 -14.81 17.25
N ILE A 134 14.09 -15.03 16.21
CA ILE A 134 12.76 -15.63 16.31
C ILE A 134 12.88 -17.15 16.20
N SER A 135 12.29 -17.86 17.16
CA SER A 135 12.18 -19.32 17.16
C SER A 135 10.82 -19.79 16.61
N GLY A 136 10.79 -20.99 16.05
CA GLY A 136 9.57 -21.63 15.52
C GLY A 136 9.44 -21.54 14.00
N ALA A 137 8.53 -22.35 13.44
CA ALA A 137 8.29 -22.39 12.00
C ALA A 137 7.42 -21.19 11.54
N PRO A 138 7.74 -20.54 10.41
CA PRO A 138 6.86 -19.54 9.81
C PRO A 138 5.54 -20.18 9.35
N ARG A 139 4.43 -19.52 9.69
CA ARG A 139 3.07 -19.90 9.26
C ARG A 139 2.58 -18.97 8.15
N LEU A 140 1.90 -19.50 7.14
CA LEU A 140 1.24 -18.68 6.12
C LEU A 140 -0.19 -18.36 6.57
N VAL A 141 -0.56 -17.08 6.58
CA VAL A 141 -1.90 -16.60 6.92
C VAL A 141 -2.37 -15.66 5.81
N GLY A 142 -3.32 -16.11 4.99
CA GLY A 142 -3.65 -15.43 3.73
C GLY A 142 -2.43 -15.38 2.80
N GLU A 143 -2.11 -14.20 2.27
CA GLU A 143 -0.91 -13.97 1.44
C GLU A 143 0.31 -13.45 2.24
N THR A 144 0.34 -13.67 3.57
CA THR A 144 1.40 -13.18 4.45
C THR A 144 1.97 -14.28 5.32
N TRP A 145 3.28 -14.54 5.19
CA TRP A 145 4.04 -15.33 6.15
C TRP A 145 4.20 -14.57 7.46
N GLN A 146 4.04 -15.26 8.58
CA GLN A 146 4.19 -14.73 9.93
C GLN A 146 5.13 -15.64 10.72
N ALA A 147 6.09 -15.05 11.44
CA ALA A 147 6.96 -15.75 12.36
C ALA A 147 7.17 -14.88 13.61
N GLY A 148 7.20 -15.50 14.79
CA GLY A 148 7.30 -14.79 16.04
C GLY A 148 5.95 -14.17 16.45
N GLU A 149 5.32 -14.81 17.42
CA GLU A 149 4.20 -14.28 18.20
C GLU A 149 4.07 -15.17 19.42
N THR A 150 4.15 -14.58 20.61
CA THR A 150 3.81 -15.26 21.87
C THR A 150 2.30 -15.20 22.08
N ALA A 151 1.72 -16.11 22.86
CA ALA A 151 0.26 -16.23 23.03
C ALA A 151 -0.41 -14.98 23.66
N ASP A 152 0.39 -14.08 24.23
CA ASP A 152 0.01 -12.79 24.81
C ASP A 152 0.20 -11.59 23.85
N GLY A 153 0.64 -11.82 22.61
CA GLY A 153 0.84 -10.78 21.59
C GLY A 153 2.03 -9.83 21.83
N SER A 154 2.79 -10.00 22.91
CA SER A 154 3.85 -9.07 23.32
C SER A 154 5.20 -9.27 22.60
N GLY A 155 5.40 -10.43 21.98
CA GLY A 155 6.69 -10.89 21.47
C GLY A 155 7.17 -10.26 20.14
N PRO A 156 8.40 -10.61 19.73
CA PRO A 156 8.98 -10.19 18.45
C PRO A 156 8.19 -10.79 17.29
N ARG A 157 7.89 -9.96 16.28
CA ARG A 157 7.05 -10.33 15.13
C ARG A 157 7.72 -9.98 13.81
N LEU A 158 7.77 -10.95 12.91
CA LEU A 158 8.16 -10.83 11.50
C LEU A 158 6.94 -11.14 10.63
N THR A 159 6.64 -10.23 9.70
CA THR A 159 5.71 -10.49 8.59
C THR A 159 6.44 -10.39 7.25
N VAL A 160 6.07 -11.24 6.29
CA VAL A 160 6.62 -11.23 4.93
C VAL A 160 5.50 -11.50 3.92
N ASN A 161 5.38 -10.70 2.87
CA ASN A 161 4.43 -10.98 1.78
C ASN A 161 4.82 -12.25 1.01
N LEU A 162 3.83 -13.07 0.64
CA LEU A 162 4.05 -14.30 -0.13
C LEU A 162 4.61 -14.02 -1.53
N LYS A 163 4.05 -13.01 -2.22
CA LYS A 163 4.47 -12.66 -3.59
C LYS A 163 5.72 -11.77 -3.57
N ALA A 164 6.60 -11.97 -4.55
CA ALA A 164 7.73 -11.09 -4.79
C ALA A 164 7.27 -9.62 -4.95
N PRO A 165 8.04 -8.63 -4.47
CA PRO A 165 9.40 -8.73 -3.91
C PRO A 165 9.52 -9.32 -2.49
N GLY A 166 8.41 -9.74 -1.87
CA GLY A 166 8.45 -10.36 -0.55
C GLY A 166 8.76 -9.34 0.53
N THR A 167 8.07 -8.20 0.49
CA THR A 167 8.26 -7.11 1.45
C THR A 167 8.07 -7.63 2.87
N TRP A 168 9.07 -7.38 3.71
CA TRP A 168 9.10 -7.84 5.09
C TRP A 168 9.18 -6.69 6.08
N ASN A 169 8.61 -6.91 7.26
CA ASN A 169 8.65 -6.00 8.39
C ASN A 169 8.87 -6.80 9.67
N PHE A 170 9.84 -6.38 10.46
CA PHE A 170 10.16 -6.91 11.78
C PHE A 170 10.02 -5.81 12.84
N SER A 171 9.34 -6.14 13.93
CA SER A 171 9.41 -5.36 15.17
C SER A 171 9.60 -6.30 16.35
N ARG A 172 10.57 -5.99 17.22
CA ARG A 172 10.82 -6.75 18.45
C ARG A 172 9.75 -6.53 19.51
N PHE A 173 9.09 -5.37 19.47
CA PHE A 173 8.04 -4.94 20.38
C PHE A 173 6.83 -4.49 19.55
N GLN A 174 5.60 -4.80 19.94
CA GLN A 174 4.43 -4.20 19.29
C GLN A 174 4.30 -2.72 19.68
N VAL A 175 3.85 -1.89 18.75
CA VAL A 175 3.50 -0.48 19.02
C VAL A 175 2.12 -0.46 19.70
N GLY A 176 2.11 -0.76 20.99
CA GLY A 176 0.91 -0.95 21.82
C GLY A 176 1.26 -1.50 23.20
N GLY A 177 2.33 -0.96 23.79
CA GLY A 177 3.10 -1.58 24.88
C GLY A 177 3.25 -0.75 26.17
N THR A 178 2.44 0.28 26.36
CA THR A 178 1.81 0.54 27.68
C THR A 178 0.31 0.50 27.47
N GLY A 179 -0.43 0.10 28.49
CA GLY A 179 -1.89 0.21 28.46
C GLY A 179 -2.30 1.68 28.44
N ASP A 180 -3.61 1.89 28.49
CA ASP A 180 -4.13 3.15 29.00
C ASP A 180 -3.63 3.34 30.45
N ASP A 181 -2.67 4.25 30.68
CA ASP A 181 -2.23 4.68 32.01
C ASP A 181 -3.34 5.49 32.76
N CYS A 182 -4.58 5.34 32.28
CA CYS A 182 -5.80 5.86 32.85
C CYS A 182 -6.17 5.02 34.06
N VAL A 183 -6.19 5.64 35.24
CA VAL A 183 -6.49 4.96 36.50
C VAL A 183 -7.89 4.35 36.42
N ARG A 184 -7.98 3.01 36.38
CA ARG A 184 -9.25 2.26 36.31
C ARG A 184 -10.24 2.79 37.36
N GLY A 185 -11.40 3.28 36.89
CA GLY A 185 -12.41 3.92 37.73
C GLY A 185 -12.36 5.45 37.76
N LYS A 186 -11.64 6.10 36.85
CA LYS A 186 -11.73 7.55 36.59
C LYS A 186 -12.11 7.85 35.15
N ASP A 187 -13.06 8.76 34.97
CA ASP A 187 -13.56 9.20 33.64
C ASP A 187 -12.57 10.09 32.88
N THR A 188 -11.41 10.39 33.49
CA THR A 188 -10.31 11.12 32.87
C THR A 188 -9.01 10.35 33.05
N CYS A 189 -8.44 9.91 31.93
CA CYS A 189 -6.99 9.97 31.75
C CYS A 189 -6.58 11.43 32.05
N GLY A 190 -5.54 11.65 32.85
CA GLY A 190 -5.18 12.99 33.35
C GLY A 190 -5.12 14.05 32.24
N PRO A 191 -5.42 15.32 32.54
CA PRO A 191 -5.56 16.35 31.52
C PRO A 191 -4.32 16.37 30.61
N ALA A 192 -4.55 16.47 29.30
CA ALA A 192 -3.49 16.59 28.29
C ALA A 192 -2.84 17.98 28.34
N THR A 193 -2.29 18.35 29.49
CA THR A 193 -1.34 19.46 29.62
C THR A 193 -0.09 19.07 28.86
N LEU A 194 0.20 19.81 27.78
CA LEU A 194 1.57 20.01 27.32
C LEU A 194 2.44 20.29 28.56
N PRO A 195 3.57 19.60 28.77
CA PRO A 195 4.40 19.82 29.95
C PRO A 195 4.89 21.27 29.99
N GLN A 196 4.26 22.09 30.84
CA GLN A 196 4.79 23.40 31.21
C GLN A 196 5.76 23.19 32.38
N ASP A 197 7.05 23.25 32.05
CA ASP A 197 8.19 23.58 32.91
C ASP A 197 8.02 23.32 34.41
N LEU A 198 8.09 22.05 34.80
CA LEU A 198 8.57 21.67 36.12
C LEU A 198 9.90 20.94 35.98
N GLY A 199 10.96 21.54 36.52
CA GLY A 199 12.32 21.02 36.52
C GLY A 199 12.47 19.79 37.42
N GLN A 200 11.89 18.66 36.98
CA GLN A 200 12.09 17.36 37.57
C GLN A 200 12.45 16.36 36.47
N GLU A 201 13.66 15.82 36.59
CA GLU A 201 14.22 14.82 35.70
C GLU A 201 13.37 13.54 35.70
N HIS A 202 12.37 13.47 34.81
CA HIS A 202 11.90 12.20 34.28
C HIS A 202 12.92 11.68 33.28
N GLY A 203 14.14 11.47 33.79
CA GLY A 203 15.28 10.88 33.13
C GLY A 203 15.06 9.39 32.92
N GLY A 204 14.05 9.03 32.12
CA GLY A 204 14.17 7.86 31.28
C GLY A 204 15.38 8.11 30.39
N THR A 205 16.55 7.63 30.83
CA THR A 205 17.79 7.78 30.06
C THR A 205 17.59 7.08 28.72
N ALA A 206 17.27 7.87 27.70
CA ALA A 206 17.35 7.48 26.32
C ALA A 206 18.80 7.10 26.06
N GLY A 207 19.12 5.82 26.28
CA GLY A 207 20.47 5.32 26.27
C GLY A 207 21.14 5.67 24.94
N THR A 208 22.39 6.07 25.01
CA THR A 208 23.17 6.50 23.84
C THR A 208 23.14 5.39 22.79
N PRO A 209 22.71 5.68 21.54
CA PRO A 209 22.73 4.69 20.47
C PRO A 209 24.14 4.13 20.28
N VAL A 210 24.23 2.81 20.07
CA VAL A 210 25.47 2.10 19.76
C VAL A 210 26.27 2.77 18.64
N SER A 211 27.59 2.53 18.58
CA SER A 211 28.43 3.04 17.48
C SER A 211 27.98 2.51 16.11
N GLU A 212 28.37 3.18 15.04
CA GLU A 212 28.10 2.70 13.68
C GLU A 212 28.64 1.29 13.44
N GLU A 213 29.84 1.00 13.94
CA GLU A 213 30.50 -0.30 13.81
C GLU A 213 29.74 -1.40 14.54
N ALA A 214 29.34 -1.15 15.79
CA ALA A 214 28.52 -2.09 16.57
C ALA A 214 27.14 -2.33 15.92
N ALA A 215 26.51 -1.29 15.37
CA ALA A 215 25.26 -1.44 14.63
C ALA A 215 25.43 -2.26 13.34
N LYS A 216 26.49 -2.02 12.55
CA LYS A 216 26.79 -2.79 11.34
C LYS A 216 27.08 -4.26 11.68
N ALA A 217 27.82 -4.53 12.75
CA ALA A 217 28.06 -5.89 13.26
C ALA A 217 26.76 -6.60 13.69
N ALA A 218 25.87 -5.90 14.42
CA ALA A 218 24.57 -6.44 14.83
C ALA A 218 23.60 -6.69 13.65
N ALA A 219 23.68 -5.87 12.59
CA ALA A 219 22.86 -6.00 11.39
C ALA A 219 23.36 -7.11 10.43
N ALA A 220 24.66 -7.44 10.46
CA ALA A 220 25.29 -8.35 9.50
C ALA A 220 24.60 -9.73 9.34
N PRO A 221 24.14 -10.43 10.40
CA PRO A 221 23.42 -11.71 10.25
C PRO A 221 22.10 -11.57 9.49
N VAL A 222 21.36 -10.49 9.71
CA VAL A 222 20.09 -10.20 9.02
C VAL A 222 20.34 -9.87 7.56
N LEU A 223 21.36 -9.04 7.28
CA LEU A 223 21.79 -8.72 5.92
C LEU A 223 22.24 -9.97 5.16
N ALA A 224 23.00 -10.86 5.79
CA ALA A 224 23.38 -12.14 5.20
C ALA A 224 22.16 -13.04 4.90
N ALA A 225 21.17 -13.07 5.80
CA ALA A 225 19.95 -13.86 5.60
C ALA A 225 19.12 -13.41 4.39
N VAL A 226 19.07 -12.10 4.12
CA VAL A 226 18.41 -11.51 2.93
C VAL A 226 19.33 -11.40 1.69
N GLY A 227 20.52 -12.00 1.72
CA GLY A 227 21.44 -12.04 0.58
C GLY A 227 22.23 -10.73 0.33
N GLN A 228 22.24 -9.80 1.28
CA GLN A 228 22.84 -8.47 1.18
C GLN A 228 24.14 -8.30 2.01
N GLY A 229 24.82 -9.39 2.36
CA GLY A 229 26.03 -9.36 3.19
C GLY A 229 27.22 -8.57 2.60
N ALA A 230 27.18 -8.24 1.30
CA ALA A 230 28.18 -7.41 0.61
C ALA A 230 27.66 -6.02 0.19
N ALA A 231 26.46 -5.62 0.65
CA ALA A 231 25.90 -4.29 0.36
C ALA A 231 26.70 -3.19 1.07
N ALA A 232 26.71 -1.98 0.49
CA ALA A 232 27.29 -0.81 1.14
C ALA A 232 26.40 -0.37 2.31
N LEU A 233 27.00 -0.16 3.49
CA LEU A 233 26.27 0.09 4.74
C LEU A 233 26.44 1.53 5.25
N ASP A 234 25.36 2.29 5.26
CA ASP A 234 25.24 3.55 5.99
C ASP A 234 24.66 3.28 7.38
N ALA A 235 25.31 3.78 8.44
CA ALA A 235 24.79 3.74 9.80
C ALA A 235 24.84 5.10 10.50
N ARG A 236 25.05 6.20 9.77
CA ARG A 236 25.24 7.55 10.35
C ARG A 236 24.02 8.03 11.13
N VAL A 237 22.82 7.60 10.73
CA VAL A 237 21.55 8.03 11.31
C VAL A 237 21.25 7.31 12.63
N ALA A 238 20.91 8.09 13.66
CA ALA A 238 20.30 7.59 14.88
C ALA A 238 19.00 8.35 15.19
N GLN A 239 18.05 7.65 15.82
CA GLN A 239 16.76 8.18 16.23
C GLN A 239 16.51 7.77 17.69
N GLY A 240 16.56 8.75 18.59
CA GLY A 240 16.50 8.49 20.04
C GLY A 240 17.64 7.57 20.47
N SER A 241 17.28 6.37 20.92
CA SER A 241 18.20 5.30 21.37
C SER A 241 18.50 4.22 20.33
N VAL A 242 17.99 4.37 19.09
CA VAL A 242 18.14 3.38 18.02
C VAL A 242 19.10 3.90 16.95
N ARG A 243 20.10 3.10 16.57
CA ARG A 243 20.96 3.34 15.41
C ARG A 243 20.33 2.68 14.17
N LEU A 244 20.20 3.41 13.06
CA LEU A 244 19.62 2.89 11.83
C LEU A 244 20.74 2.47 10.87
N VAL A 245 20.80 1.19 10.52
CA VAL A 245 21.64 0.66 9.44
C VAL A 245 20.80 0.58 8.17
N THR A 246 21.26 1.21 7.09
CA THR A 246 20.68 1.14 5.75
C THR A 246 21.66 0.44 4.82
N ALA A 247 21.15 -0.53 4.06
CA ALA A 247 21.88 -1.29 3.07
C ALA A 247 21.16 -1.20 1.72
N ASP A 248 21.84 -0.68 0.71
CA ASP A 248 21.35 -0.71 -0.68
C ASP A 248 22.08 -1.84 -1.44
N PRO A 249 21.37 -2.85 -1.94
CA PRO A 249 21.99 -3.97 -2.64
C PRO A 249 22.58 -3.57 -4.00
N VAL A 250 23.52 -4.39 -4.48
CA VAL A 250 24.02 -4.34 -5.85
C VAL A 250 23.33 -5.44 -6.63
N ILE A 251 22.58 -5.09 -7.67
CA ILE A 251 21.77 -6.01 -8.47
C ILE A 251 22.31 -6.01 -9.90
N GLY A 252 22.75 -7.19 -10.38
CA GLY A 252 23.37 -7.31 -11.71
C GLY A 252 24.64 -6.46 -11.92
N GLY A 253 25.35 -6.13 -10.84
CA GLY A 253 26.51 -5.23 -10.86
C GLY A 253 26.19 -3.73 -10.76
N LEU A 254 24.90 -3.36 -10.81
CA LEU A 254 24.45 -1.97 -10.68
C LEU A 254 24.02 -1.67 -9.23
N ARG A 255 24.38 -0.49 -8.73
CA ARG A 255 23.94 -0.02 -7.41
C ARG A 255 22.45 0.34 -7.44
N THR A 256 21.70 -0.05 -6.42
CA THR A 256 20.32 0.44 -6.25
C THR A 256 20.28 1.72 -5.42
N GLN A 257 19.26 2.56 -5.64
CA GLN A 257 18.88 3.64 -4.73
C GLN A 257 17.39 3.49 -4.39
N GLY A 258 17.07 3.33 -3.10
CA GLY A 258 15.68 3.21 -2.63
C GLY A 258 15.10 1.80 -2.66
N TRP A 259 15.91 0.78 -3.01
CA TRP A 259 15.59 -0.65 -2.79
C TRP A 259 16.26 -1.15 -1.50
N SER A 260 16.22 -0.32 -0.45
CA SER A 260 17.03 -0.48 0.75
C SER A 260 16.47 -1.53 1.72
N THR A 261 17.33 -2.35 2.31
CA THR A 261 17.04 -2.95 3.63
C THR A 261 17.44 -1.98 4.74
N ARG A 262 16.55 -1.79 5.72
CA ARG A 262 16.73 -0.90 6.87
C ARG A 262 16.56 -1.67 8.17
N ILE A 263 17.52 -1.55 9.09
CA ILE A 263 17.61 -2.32 10.34
C ILE A 263 17.86 -1.34 11.49
N GLY A 264 16.96 -1.30 12.48
CA GLY A 264 17.14 -0.54 13.72
C GLY A 264 17.82 -1.38 14.80
N VAL A 265 18.93 -0.89 15.34
CA VAL A 265 19.71 -1.54 16.41
C VAL A 265 19.58 -0.73 17.70
N GLY A 266 19.16 -1.37 18.78
CA GLY A 266 19.01 -0.77 20.11
C GLY A 266 20.34 -0.62 20.86
N VAL A 267 20.29 -0.01 22.05
CA VAL A 267 21.44 0.26 22.93
C VAL A 267 22.17 -1.01 23.40
N ASP A 268 21.48 -2.15 23.42
CA ASP A 268 21.99 -3.47 23.78
C ASP A 268 22.59 -4.23 22.58
N SER A 269 22.82 -3.53 21.45
CA SER A 269 23.26 -4.11 20.18
C SER A 269 22.33 -5.18 19.59
N ARG A 270 21.05 -5.23 19.99
CA ARG A 270 20.05 -6.10 19.36
C ARG A 270 19.28 -5.37 18.26
N VAL A 271 18.91 -6.11 17.21
CA VAL A 271 17.96 -5.64 16.21
C VAL A 271 16.58 -5.50 16.85
N VAL A 272 16.04 -4.28 16.89
CA VAL A 272 14.73 -3.94 17.46
C VAL A 272 13.65 -3.71 16.41
N SER A 273 14.06 -3.33 15.18
CA SER A 273 13.16 -3.18 14.04
C SER A 273 13.88 -3.50 12.73
N GLY A 274 13.14 -3.83 11.68
CA GLY A 274 13.72 -4.06 10.36
C GLY A 274 12.68 -4.06 9.25
N SER A 275 13.09 -3.67 8.04
CA SER A 275 12.24 -3.75 6.85
C SER A 275 13.06 -3.87 5.58
N GLY A 276 12.46 -4.43 4.54
CA GLY A 276 13.08 -4.52 3.21
C GLY A 276 12.32 -5.47 2.30
N GLU A 277 13.00 -5.95 1.28
CA GLU A 277 12.49 -6.91 0.30
C GLU A 277 13.27 -8.23 0.46
N LEU A 278 12.62 -9.39 0.35
CA LEU A 278 13.25 -10.71 0.60
C LEU A 278 13.65 -11.44 -0.68
N LYS A 279 12.93 -11.25 -1.80
CA LYS A 279 13.31 -11.80 -3.11
C LYS A 279 14.20 -10.83 -3.86
N VAL A 280 15.33 -11.34 -4.34
CA VAL A 280 16.23 -10.62 -5.26
C VAL A 280 15.53 -10.51 -6.63
N PRO A 281 15.38 -9.31 -7.21
CA PRO A 281 14.80 -9.15 -8.54
C PRO A 281 15.61 -9.87 -9.64
N GLU A 282 14.90 -10.53 -10.56
CA GLU A 282 15.48 -11.29 -11.68
C GLU A 282 15.60 -10.42 -12.94
N ARG A 283 16.65 -10.61 -13.75
CA ARG A 283 16.87 -9.79 -14.96
C ARG A 283 15.76 -10.04 -15.99
N ALA A 284 15.01 -8.99 -16.31
CA ALA A 284 13.78 -9.06 -17.11
C ALA A 284 13.95 -8.59 -18.57
N GLY A 285 15.10 -7.99 -18.90
CA GLY A 285 15.43 -7.54 -20.26
C GLY A 285 16.33 -6.31 -20.26
N GLU A 286 16.64 -5.81 -21.45
CA GLU A 286 17.30 -4.51 -21.66
C GLU A 286 16.26 -3.42 -21.92
N GLN A 287 16.51 -2.21 -21.40
CA GLN A 287 15.72 -1.02 -21.68
C GLN A 287 16.63 0.05 -22.32
N PRO A 288 16.18 0.79 -23.36
CA PRO A 288 16.92 1.92 -23.89
C PRO A 288 17.04 3.02 -22.84
N VAL A 289 18.23 3.63 -22.72
CA VAL A 289 18.50 4.69 -21.73
C VAL A 289 18.98 5.99 -22.37
N ILE A 290 18.74 7.10 -21.69
CA ILE A 290 19.28 8.43 -21.99
C ILE A 290 20.63 8.65 -21.30
N GLY A 291 21.40 9.65 -21.74
CA GLY A 291 22.62 10.06 -21.06
C GLY A 291 22.39 10.83 -19.76
N ALA A 292 23.42 10.94 -18.93
CA ALA A 292 23.30 11.55 -17.61
C ALA A 292 22.95 13.05 -17.67
N VAL A 293 23.34 13.75 -18.74
CA VAL A 293 22.98 15.16 -18.98
C VAL A 293 21.46 15.31 -19.17
N ASP A 294 20.86 14.49 -20.04
CA ASP A 294 19.41 14.50 -20.28
C ASP A 294 18.62 14.09 -19.03
N ALA A 295 19.14 13.12 -18.27
CA ALA A 295 18.54 12.74 -17.00
C ALA A 295 18.59 13.87 -15.96
N LEU A 296 19.71 14.61 -15.87
CA LEU A 296 19.82 15.76 -14.98
C LEU A 296 18.90 16.90 -15.40
N ALA A 297 18.75 17.14 -16.72
CA ALA A 297 17.78 18.08 -17.26
C ALA A 297 16.34 17.70 -16.86
N ARG A 298 15.94 16.44 -17.11
CA ARG A 298 14.63 15.90 -16.69
C ARG A 298 14.41 15.94 -15.17
N LEU A 299 15.47 15.84 -14.35
CA LEU A 299 15.38 15.97 -12.89
C LEU A 299 15.07 17.42 -12.51
N ASN A 300 15.81 18.38 -13.08
CA ASN A 300 15.59 19.80 -12.90
C ASN A 300 14.23 20.28 -13.43
N ASP A 301 13.71 19.68 -14.51
CA ASP A 301 12.37 19.96 -15.02
C ASP A 301 11.28 19.57 -14.00
N LYS A 302 11.37 18.37 -13.40
CA LYS A 302 10.45 17.92 -12.35
C LYS A 302 10.47 18.85 -11.13
N SER A 303 11.66 19.29 -10.71
CA SER A 303 11.83 20.13 -9.52
C SER A 303 11.38 21.59 -9.69
N ARG A 304 11.05 22.03 -10.91
CA ARG A 304 10.48 23.38 -11.17
C ARG A 304 8.96 23.46 -10.95
N GLY A 305 8.26 22.32 -10.98
CA GLY A 305 6.80 22.25 -10.83
C GLY A 305 6.02 22.98 -11.94
N SER A 306 4.69 22.95 -11.85
CA SER A 306 3.83 23.80 -12.67
C SER A 306 3.87 25.23 -12.14
N GLY A 307 4.61 26.12 -12.84
CA GLY A 307 4.51 27.59 -12.80
C GLY A 307 4.24 28.26 -11.44
N ALA A 308 5.23 28.99 -10.92
CA ALA A 308 5.12 29.85 -9.73
C ALA A 308 4.25 31.12 -9.93
N THR A 309 3.11 30.98 -10.63
CA THR A 309 2.20 32.07 -11.05
C THR A 309 0.84 32.04 -10.37
N ASP A 310 0.55 31.04 -9.54
CA ASP A 310 -0.65 31.06 -8.70
C ASP A 310 -0.27 30.69 -7.25
N PRO A 311 -0.29 31.65 -6.30
CA PRO A 311 -0.23 31.33 -4.88
C PRO A 311 -1.53 30.63 -4.52
N GLY A 312 -1.51 29.28 -4.58
CA GLY A 312 -2.61 28.44 -4.10
C GLY A 312 -3.05 28.90 -2.71
N PRO A 313 -4.36 28.87 -2.40
CA PRO A 313 -4.97 29.73 -1.39
C PRO A 313 -4.35 29.53 0.00
N SER A 314 -3.41 30.40 0.36
CA SER A 314 -2.84 30.52 1.71
C SER A 314 -3.80 31.20 2.69
N GLY A 315 -5.09 31.24 2.36
CA GLY A 315 -6.13 31.77 3.20
C GLY A 315 -6.43 30.79 4.34
N CYS A 316 -6.39 31.29 5.56
CA CYS A 316 -6.82 30.56 6.75
C CYS A 316 -8.20 29.93 6.51
N ALA A 317 -8.34 28.63 6.78
CA ALA A 317 -9.64 27.97 6.73
C ALA A 317 -10.58 28.63 7.75
N THR A 318 -11.58 29.37 7.26
CA THR A 318 -12.58 29.98 8.14
C THR A 318 -13.50 28.89 8.68
N SER A 319 -13.76 28.91 9.99
CA SER A 319 -14.77 28.05 10.61
C SER A 319 -16.14 28.25 9.95
N VAL A 320 -16.93 27.18 9.90
CA VAL A 320 -18.33 27.19 9.45
C VAL A 320 -19.20 26.94 10.68
N PRO A 321 -20.27 27.72 10.97
CA PRO A 321 -20.91 28.72 10.10
C PRO A 321 -20.07 29.95 9.77
N LEU A 322 -20.33 30.53 8.59
CA LEU A 322 -19.65 31.75 8.08
C LEU A 322 -20.08 33.04 8.79
N THR A 323 -20.96 32.95 9.79
CA THR A 323 -21.29 34.04 10.71
C THR A 323 -20.56 33.76 12.02
N PRO A 324 -19.57 34.58 12.41
CA PRO A 324 -18.90 34.36 13.69
C PRO A 324 -19.84 34.71 14.85
N ASP A 325 -20.00 33.82 15.82
CA ASP A 325 -20.50 34.17 17.17
C ASP A 325 -19.41 34.90 17.98
N THR A 326 -18.69 35.81 17.33
CA THR A 326 -17.63 36.63 17.93
C THR A 326 -18.27 37.92 18.43
N PRO A 327 -18.17 38.26 19.73
CA PRO A 327 -18.70 39.52 20.24
C PRO A 327 -18.06 40.72 19.53
N ASP A 328 -18.87 41.73 19.19
CA ASP A 328 -18.37 43.00 18.67
C ASP A 328 -17.32 43.59 19.63
N GLY A 329 -16.06 43.63 19.18
CA GLY A 329 -14.93 44.12 19.98
C GLY A 329 -13.90 43.08 20.44
N ALA A 330 -13.97 41.83 19.98
CA ALA A 330 -12.88 40.87 20.18
C ALA A 330 -11.55 41.40 19.60
N THR A 331 -10.53 41.56 20.45
CA THR A 331 -9.19 42.07 20.09
C THR A 331 -8.18 40.97 19.80
N ASP A 332 -8.57 39.70 19.97
CA ASP A 332 -7.72 38.55 19.69
C ASP A 332 -7.55 38.38 18.17
N THR A 333 -6.33 38.63 17.69
CA THR A 333 -5.90 38.18 16.37
C THR A 333 -6.02 36.66 16.29
N LEU A 334 -6.86 36.17 15.37
CA LEU A 334 -6.94 34.73 15.06
C LEU A 334 -5.52 34.18 14.82
N PRO A 335 -5.19 32.96 15.31
CA PRO A 335 -3.80 32.45 15.37
C PRO A 335 -3.22 32.03 14.00
N CYS A 336 -3.79 32.52 12.90
CA CYS A 336 -3.36 32.28 11.55
C CYS A 336 -3.00 33.61 10.89
N ASN A 337 -1.70 33.79 10.56
CA ASN A 337 -1.24 34.96 9.83
C ASN A 337 -1.78 34.91 8.38
N PRO A 338 -2.56 35.90 7.92
CA PRO A 338 -3.08 35.93 6.55
C PRO A 338 -2.00 36.27 5.51
N GLU A 339 -0.83 36.74 5.92
CA GLU A 339 0.29 37.00 4.98
C GLU A 339 0.90 35.69 4.48
N PRO A 340 1.04 35.49 3.15
CA PRO A 340 1.76 34.36 2.61
C PRO A 340 3.19 34.35 3.15
N ARG A 341 3.57 33.30 3.89
CA ARG A 341 4.97 33.14 4.32
C ARG A 341 5.87 33.17 3.08
N PRO A 342 6.88 34.05 3.01
CA PRO A 342 7.70 34.19 1.81
C PRO A 342 8.35 32.84 1.48
N MET A 343 8.08 32.34 0.27
CA MET A 343 8.66 31.09 -0.20
C MET A 343 10.18 31.22 -0.19
N LYS A 344 10.88 30.24 0.41
CA LYS A 344 12.35 30.18 0.34
C LYS A 344 12.74 30.13 -1.14
N PRO A 345 13.77 30.88 -1.59
CA PRO A 345 14.18 30.86 -2.99
C PRO A 345 14.66 29.48 -3.42
N THR A 346 14.59 29.19 -4.73
CA THR A 346 15.15 27.99 -5.33
C THR A 346 16.62 27.83 -4.92
N ARG A 347 16.98 26.68 -4.36
CA ARG A 347 18.36 26.40 -3.95
C ARG A 347 19.09 25.61 -5.04
N THR A 348 20.32 26.02 -5.35
CA THR A 348 21.20 25.25 -6.24
C THR A 348 22.01 24.23 -5.44
N GLU A 349 22.30 23.06 -6.01
CA GLU A 349 23.21 22.05 -5.46
C GLU A 349 24.16 21.50 -6.51
N SER A 350 25.43 21.33 -6.14
CA SER A 350 26.49 20.81 -6.98
C SER A 350 26.45 19.28 -7.10
N VAL A 351 26.35 18.78 -8.31
CA VAL A 351 26.54 17.37 -8.69
C VAL A 351 28.00 17.16 -9.05
N ARG A 352 28.67 16.27 -8.31
CA ARG A 352 30.10 15.94 -8.46
C ARG A 352 30.37 14.66 -9.24
N GLY A 353 29.32 14.03 -9.77
CA GLY A 353 29.40 12.84 -10.62
C GLY A 353 28.04 12.18 -10.81
N ALA A 354 27.95 11.32 -11.82
CA ALA A 354 26.81 10.46 -12.05
C ALA A 354 27.29 9.04 -12.38
N GLU A 355 26.61 8.03 -11.83
CA GLU A 355 26.80 6.63 -12.19
C GLU A 355 25.47 6.01 -12.62
N LEU A 356 25.54 5.03 -13.53
CA LEU A 356 24.35 4.27 -13.92
C LEU A 356 24.05 3.24 -12.83
N GLY A 357 22.83 3.25 -12.35
CA GLY A 357 22.32 2.37 -11.31
C GLY A 357 20.87 1.98 -11.55
N LEU A 358 20.18 1.65 -10.47
CA LEU A 358 18.81 1.12 -10.49
C LEU A 358 17.93 1.81 -9.43
N VAL A 359 16.66 2.04 -9.77
CA VAL A 359 15.64 2.54 -8.81
C VAL A 359 14.38 1.68 -8.87
N PRO A 360 13.56 1.63 -7.80
CA PRO A 360 12.24 1.04 -7.84
C PRO A 360 11.40 1.63 -8.98
N GLY A 361 10.80 0.76 -9.80
CA GLY A 361 9.94 1.16 -10.91
C GLY A 361 9.03 0.02 -11.37
N THR A 362 8.37 0.21 -12.51
CA THR A 362 7.49 -0.79 -13.11
C THR A 362 8.22 -1.55 -14.22
N VAL A 363 8.25 -2.88 -14.14
CA VAL A 363 8.88 -3.77 -15.10
C VAL A 363 7.88 -4.87 -15.45
N GLN A 364 7.55 -5.04 -16.74
CA GLN A 364 6.56 -6.03 -17.22
C GLN A 364 5.21 -5.95 -16.46
N ALA A 365 4.74 -4.73 -16.17
CA ALA A 365 3.54 -4.43 -15.35
C ALA A 365 3.60 -4.89 -13.87
N GLY A 366 4.72 -5.44 -13.40
CA GLY A 366 5.00 -5.71 -11.99
C GLY A 366 5.92 -4.68 -11.35
N ARG A 367 6.15 -4.79 -10.04
CA ARG A 367 7.23 -4.04 -9.36
C ARG A 367 8.58 -4.59 -9.78
N GLY A 368 9.57 -3.72 -9.88
CA GLY A 368 10.94 -4.11 -10.20
C GLY A 368 11.92 -2.97 -10.01
N LEU A 369 13.06 -3.10 -10.68
CA LEU A 369 14.13 -2.12 -10.76
C LEU A 369 14.33 -1.71 -12.22
N VAL A 370 14.29 -0.40 -12.48
CA VAL A 370 14.54 0.20 -13.79
C VAL A 370 15.89 0.93 -13.79
N PRO A 371 16.59 1.03 -14.94
CA PRO A 371 17.80 1.83 -15.06
C PRO A 371 17.58 3.29 -14.63
N ALA A 372 18.56 3.84 -13.93
CA ALA A 372 18.53 5.22 -13.44
C ALA A 372 19.93 5.82 -13.37
N TRP A 373 20.02 7.13 -13.50
CA TRP A 373 21.22 7.87 -13.16
C TRP A 373 21.20 8.24 -11.68
N LEU A 374 22.27 7.87 -10.97
CA LEU A 374 22.50 8.19 -9.57
C LEU A 374 23.50 9.35 -9.50
N PHE A 375 23.01 10.54 -9.17
CA PHE A 375 23.80 11.76 -9.07
C PHE A 375 24.35 11.94 -7.65
N ALA A 376 25.67 12.05 -7.53
CA ALA A 376 26.34 12.33 -6.27
C ALA A 376 26.35 13.84 -6.01
N VAL A 377 25.50 14.30 -5.09
CA VAL A 377 25.35 15.71 -4.72
C VAL A 377 26.26 16.06 -3.53
N GLU A 378 26.92 17.21 -3.61
CA GLU A 378 27.81 17.70 -2.56
C GLU A 378 27.05 18.05 -1.27
N GLY A 379 27.68 17.76 -0.13
CA GLY A 379 27.16 18.12 1.18
C GLY A 379 27.45 19.59 1.51
N LYS A 380 26.45 20.28 2.07
CA LYS A 380 26.58 21.70 2.42
C LYS A 380 27.26 21.89 3.77
N SER A 381 28.07 22.94 3.88
CA SER A 381 28.71 23.37 5.14
C SER A 381 29.53 22.29 5.86
N GLY A 382 30.21 21.42 5.11
CA GLY A 382 30.99 20.29 5.66
C GLY A 382 30.15 19.08 6.08
N GLY A 383 28.83 19.11 5.87
CA GLY A 383 27.96 17.95 6.03
C GLY A 383 28.22 16.87 4.95
N PRO A 384 27.67 15.66 5.13
CA PRO A 384 27.80 14.59 4.15
C PRO A 384 27.07 14.92 2.84
N GLY A 385 27.64 14.49 1.71
CA GLY A 385 26.93 14.44 0.43
C GLY A 385 25.82 13.38 0.41
N HIS A 386 24.94 13.47 -0.57
CA HIS A 386 23.79 12.58 -0.74
C HIS A 386 23.61 12.16 -2.22
N THR A 387 22.84 11.11 -2.46
CA THR A 387 22.53 10.62 -3.80
C THR A 387 21.12 11.05 -4.19
N VAL A 388 20.95 11.61 -5.39
CA VAL A 388 19.64 11.86 -6.01
C VAL A 388 19.54 11.02 -7.27
N ALA A 389 18.42 10.35 -7.48
CA ALA A 389 18.24 9.41 -8.58
C ALA A 389 17.16 9.88 -9.57
N GLN A 390 17.37 9.62 -10.85
CA GLN A 390 16.39 9.85 -11.91
C GLN A 390 16.32 8.62 -12.83
N PRO A 391 15.12 8.05 -13.10
CA PRO A 391 14.93 7.01 -14.11
C PRO A 391 15.51 7.41 -15.47
N ALA A 392 16.31 6.52 -16.05
CA ALA A 392 17.06 6.76 -17.28
C ALA A 392 16.32 6.33 -18.55
N SER A 393 15.09 5.80 -18.43
CA SER A 393 14.27 5.31 -19.53
C SER A 393 14.19 6.30 -20.70
N LEU A 394 14.54 5.85 -21.91
CA LEU A 394 14.52 6.69 -23.11
C LEU A 394 13.11 7.17 -23.44
N THR A 395 12.17 6.23 -23.53
CA THR A 395 10.75 6.51 -23.37
C THR A 395 10.56 7.17 -22.00
N GLN A 396 10.00 8.37 -22.01
CA GLN A 396 9.40 8.96 -20.82
C GLN A 396 8.51 7.90 -20.17
N GLU A 397 8.63 7.76 -18.84
CA GLU A 397 7.85 6.81 -18.06
C GLU A 397 6.39 6.90 -18.49
N ALA A 398 5.75 5.73 -18.71
CA ALA A 398 4.42 5.65 -19.31
C ALA A 398 3.53 6.75 -18.72
N PRO A 399 2.86 7.56 -19.56
CA PRO A 399 2.24 8.80 -19.11
C PRO A 399 1.38 8.49 -17.87
N PRO A 400 1.45 9.31 -16.81
CA PRO A 400 0.68 9.07 -15.60
C PRO A 400 -0.80 9.08 -15.98
N LEU A 401 -1.35 7.86 -16.20
CA LEU A 401 -2.57 7.55 -16.98
C LEU A 401 -3.18 8.80 -17.59
N ASP A 402 -2.71 9.19 -18.80
CA ASP A 402 -2.96 10.52 -19.40
C ASP A 402 -4.28 11.10 -18.91
N PRO A 403 -4.29 12.16 -18.06
CA PRO A 403 -5.54 12.82 -17.73
C PRO A 403 -6.14 13.20 -19.08
N PRO A 404 -7.30 12.62 -19.44
CA PRO A 404 -7.60 12.27 -20.82
C PRO A 404 -7.40 13.48 -21.70
N ALA A 405 -6.51 13.32 -22.70
CA ALA A 405 -6.01 14.42 -23.53
C ALA A 405 -7.17 15.37 -23.89
N PRO A 406 -7.02 16.71 -23.72
CA PRO A 406 -8.14 17.64 -23.86
C PRO A 406 -8.85 17.41 -25.18
N VAL A 407 -9.98 16.71 -25.11
CA VAL A 407 -10.75 16.34 -26.29
C VAL A 407 -11.35 17.63 -26.81
N ASP A 408 -10.99 18.01 -28.04
CA ASP A 408 -11.61 19.13 -28.75
C ASP A 408 -13.13 19.02 -28.59
N PRO A 409 -13.78 20.06 -28.02
CA PRO A 409 -14.92 19.87 -27.12
C PRO A 409 -16.11 19.17 -27.78
N PRO A 410 -16.37 17.88 -27.46
CA PRO A 410 -17.58 17.20 -27.92
C PRO A 410 -18.75 17.67 -27.06
N ALA A 411 -19.85 18.05 -27.70
CA ALA A 411 -20.93 18.75 -27.03
C ALA A 411 -21.67 17.93 -25.94
N LYS A 412 -21.82 18.55 -24.76
CA LYS A 412 -22.79 18.28 -23.67
C LYS A 412 -22.58 17.02 -22.78
N GLY A 413 -22.39 17.30 -21.49
CA GLY A 413 -22.69 16.40 -20.36
C GLY A 413 -21.56 15.42 -20.00
N GLN A 414 -21.16 15.43 -18.73
CA GLN A 414 -20.38 14.33 -18.16
C GLN A 414 -21.30 13.12 -17.95
N THR A 415 -20.75 11.92 -17.80
CA THR A 415 -21.56 10.72 -17.49
C THR A 415 -20.94 9.92 -16.36
N VAL A 416 -21.78 9.38 -15.48
CA VAL A 416 -21.37 8.58 -14.33
C VAL A 416 -21.85 7.13 -14.48
N PRO A 417 -21.02 6.13 -14.13
CA PRO A 417 -21.41 4.72 -14.25
C PRO A 417 -22.31 4.26 -13.10
N GLY A 418 -23.31 3.45 -13.42
CA GLY A 418 -24.09 2.73 -12.41
C GLY A 418 -23.32 1.53 -11.83
N PHE A 419 -23.36 1.34 -10.50
CA PHE A 419 -22.72 0.20 -9.84
C PHE A 419 -23.69 -0.93 -9.48
N SER A 420 -25.00 -0.66 -9.41
CA SER A 420 -26.04 -1.70 -9.28
C SER A 420 -27.39 -1.21 -9.79
N TYR A 421 -28.34 -2.13 -10.01
CA TYR A 421 -29.71 -1.78 -10.37
C TYR A 421 -30.76 -2.66 -9.67
N SER A 422 -31.96 -2.12 -9.51
CA SER A 422 -33.17 -2.88 -9.19
C SER A 422 -34.25 -2.60 -10.23
N ALA A 423 -35.13 -3.58 -10.47
CA ALA A 423 -36.19 -3.47 -11.46
C ALA A 423 -37.49 -4.10 -10.95
N ALA A 424 -38.58 -3.34 -11.03
CA ALA A 424 -39.92 -3.72 -10.63
C ALA A 424 -40.90 -3.28 -11.73
N ASP A 425 -41.69 -4.22 -12.25
CA ASP A 425 -42.52 -4.02 -13.45
C ASP A 425 -41.74 -3.35 -14.61
N ARG A 426 -42.10 -2.11 -14.95
CA ARG A 426 -41.45 -1.27 -15.98
C ARG A 426 -40.54 -0.19 -15.39
N THR A 427 -40.31 -0.20 -14.08
CA THR A 427 -39.46 0.77 -13.39
C THR A 427 -38.07 0.18 -13.23
N LEU A 428 -37.06 0.86 -13.77
CA LEU A 428 -35.64 0.54 -13.60
C LEU A 428 -34.99 1.63 -12.74
N THR A 429 -34.47 1.24 -11.58
CA THR A 429 -33.71 2.12 -10.68
C THR A 429 -32.23 1.73 -10.75
N VAL A 430 -31.36 2.70 -11.00
CA VAL A 430 -29.91 2.51 -11.09
C VAL A 430 -29.25 3.29 -9.96
N ASN A 431 -28.38 2.62 -9.22
CA ASN A 431 -27.61 3.19 -8.10
C ASN A 431 -26.20 3.51 -8.59
N PHE A 432 -25.71 4.70 -8.24
CA PHE A 432 -24.45 5.26 -8.74
C PHE A 432 -23.81 6.16 -7.69
N TRP A 433 -22.53 6.52 -7.89
CA TRP A 433 -21.85 7.53 -7.09
C TRP A 433 -21.91 8.87 -7.82
N GLY A 434 -22.50 9.89 -7.19
CA GLY A 434 -22.67 11.23 -7.75
C GLY A 434 -22.07 12.31 -6.85
N GLY A 435 -21.45 13.33 -7.45
CA GLY A 435 -21.10 14.58 -6.76
C GLY A 435 -22.34 15.42 -6.40
N VAL A 436 -22.28 16.11 -5.26
CA VAL A 436 -23.41 16.88 -4.71
C VAL A 436 -23.77 18.18 -5.46
N CYS A 437 -22.93 18.65 -6.39
CA CYS A 437 -23.13 19.91 -7.11
C CYS A 437 -23.82 19.76 -8.48
N SER A 438 -24.32 18.57 -8.81
CA SER A 438 -24.90 18.25 -10.13
C SER A 438 -26.31 17.70 -10.04
N ALA A 439 -27.05 17.84 -11.14
CA ALA A 439 -28.29 17.12 -11.40
C ALA A 439 -28.00 15.90 -12.29
N TYR A 440 -28.73 14.80 -12.05
CA TYR A 440 -28.54 13.53 -12.77
C TYR A 440 -29.81 13.12 -13.51
N ALA A 441 -29.65 12.62 -14.73
CA ALA A 441 -30.74 12.09 -15.55
C ALA A 441 -30.37 10.72 -16.11
N LEU A 442 -31.31 9.76 -16.07
CA LEU A 442 -31.15 8.43 -16.64
C LEU A 442 -31.77 8.37 -18.04
N GLU A 443 -30.94 8.18 -19.05
CA GLU A 443 -31.38 7.74 -20.38
C GLU A 443 -31.42 6.21 -20.43
N VAL A 444 -32.46 5.67 -21.07
CA VAL A 444 -32.66 4.23 -21.27
C VAL A 444 -32.87 3.92 -22.75
N ARG A 445 -32.19 2.90 -23.27
CA ARG A 445 -32.37 2.38 -24.63
C ARG A 445 -32.54 0.86 -24.57
N GLU A 446 -33.75 0.39 -24.87
CA GLU A 446 -34.06 -1.04 -24.88
C GLU A 446 -33.65 -1.70 -26.20
N GLN A 447 -33.06 -2.88 -26.10
CA GLN A 447 -32.65 -3.73 -27.21
C GLN A 447 -33.15 -5.17 -26.99
N PRO A 448 -33.17 -6.03 -28.03
CA PRO A 448 -33.37 -7.45 -27.86
C PRO A 448 -32.26 -8.06 -26.98
N GLY A 449 -32.61 -8.49 -25.77
CA GLY A 449 -31.69 -9.14 -24.82
C GLY A 449 -30.96 -8.21 -23.83
N SER A 450 -31.01 -6.88 -24.01
CA SER A 450 -30.35 -5.93 -23.12
C SER A 450 -31.09 -4.59 -23.00
N VAL A 451 -30.80 -3.87 -21.92
CA VAL A 451 -31.26 -2.49 -21.68
C VAL A 451 -30.04 -1.64 -21.41
N MET A 452 -29.72 -0.75 -22.34
CA MET A 452 -28.60 0.17 -22.20
C MET A 452 -29.01 1.38 -21.35
N VAL A 453 -28.20 1.74 -20.36
CA VAL A 453 -28.43 2.86 -19.45
C VAL A 453 -27.29 3.88 -19.53
N ARG A 454 -27.61 5.17 -19.48
CA ARG A 454 -26.63 6.27 -19.41
C ARG A 454 -27.09 7.26 -18.36
N ILE A 455 -26.27 7.51 -17.34
CA ILE A 455 -26.53 8.56 -16.35
C ILE A 455 -25.74 9.79 -16.76
N THR A 456 -26.45 10.85 -17.12
CA THR A 456 -25.85 12.14 -17.50
C THR A 456 -25.75 13.04 -16.27
N ASP A 457 -24.55 13.52 -16.00
CA ASP A 457 -24.21 14.53 -14.98
C ASP A 457 -24.29 15.93 -15.61
N THR A 458 -25.08 16.81 -14.99
CA THR A 458 -25.19 18.22 -15.36
C THR A 458 -24.83 19.10 -14.14
N PRO A 459 -23.69 19.79 -14.14
CA PRO A 459 -23.32 20.72 -13.07
C PRO A 459 -24.36 21.82 -12.88
N ASN A 460 -24.84 21.99 -11.64
CA ASN A 460 -25.85 23.01 -11.31
C ASN A 460 -25.31 24.44 -11.47
N LYS A 461 -23.99 24.62 -11.39
CA LYS A 461 -23.28 25.90 -11.57
C LYS A 461 -22.00 25.68 -12.41
N PRO A 462 -22.08 25.72 -13.74
CA PRO A 462 -20.93 25.54 -14.62
C PRO A 462 -19.81 26.55 -14.29
N GLY A 463 -18.56 26.07 -14.23
CA GLY A 463 -17.39 26.90 -13.95
C GLY A 463 -17.13 27.22 -12.46
N GLN A 464 -18.01 26.82 -11.54
CA GLN A 464 -17.73 26.91 -10.09
C GLN A 464 -17.13 25.59 -9.57
N SER A 465 -16.07 25.68 -8.77
CA SER A 465 -15.47 24.52 -8.09
C SER A 465 -16.48 23.81 -7.20
N CYS A 466 -16.65 22.50 -7.40
CA CYS A 466 -17.42 21.64 -6.50
C CYS A 466 -16.50 20.99 -5.45
N ILE A 467 -17.01 20.77 -4.24
CA ILE A 467 -16.35 19.93 -3.24
C ILE A 467 -16.28 18.48 -3.75
N MET A 468 -15.13 17.82 -3.58
CA MET A 468 -14.94 16.40 -3.96
C MET A 468 -15.63 15.43 -2.98
N LEU A 469 -16.96 15.52 -2.90
CA LEU A 469 -17.80 14.63 -2.11
C LEU A 469 -18.75 13.86 -3.02
N ALA A 470 -18.50 12.56 -3.16
CA ALA A 470 -19.41 11.64 -3.83
C ALA A 470 -20.39 11.03 -2.81
N GLN A 471 -21.67 10.97 -3.16
CA GLN A 471 -22.71 10.30 -2.39
C GLN A 471 -23.30 9.14 -3.21
N GLU A 472 -23.77 8.12 -2.52
CA GLU A 472 -24.59 7.08 -3.14
C GLU A 472 -25.94 7.68 -3.49
N MET A 473 -26.28 7.65 -4.78
CA MET A 473 -27.48 8.25 -5.34
C MET A 473 -28.21 7.25 -6.22
N THR A 474 -29.50 7.50 -6.45
CA THR A 474 -30.35 6.66 -7.29
C THR A 474 -31.05 7.51 -8.35
N VAL A 475 -31.15 6.97 -9.57
CA VAL A 475 -31.96 7.55 -10.65
C VAL A 475 -32.87 6.48 -11.23
N THR A 476 -34.08 6.87 -11.59
CA THR A 476 -35.12 5.95 -12.05
C THR A 476 -35.57 6.31 -13.47
N GLY A 477 -35.81 5.29 -14.28
CA GLY A 477 -36.31 5.39 -15.64
C GLY A 477 -37.40 4.36 -15.92
N THR A 478 -38.29 4.70 -16.85
CA THR A 478 -39.41 3.84 -17.24
C THR A 478 -39.09 3.10 -18.53
N LEU A 479 -39.20 1.77 -18.49
CA LEU A 479 -39.09 0.88 -19.63
C LEU A 479 -40.43 0.84 -20.40
N GLN A 480 -40.36 0.61 -21.70
CA GLN A 480 -41.51 0.31 -22.55
C GLN A 480 -42.13 -1.03 -22.16
N GLN A 481 -41.29 -2.04 -21.90
CA GLN A 481 -41.68 -3.38 -21.45
C GLN A 481 -40.95 -3.78 -20.16
N PRO A 482 -41.49 -4.68 -19.32
CA PRO A 482 -40.80 -5.16 -18.13
C PRO A 482 -39.41 -5.71 -18.44
N LEU A 483 -38.46 -5.59 -17.50
CA LEU A 483 -37.06 -5.92 -17.78
C LEU A 483 -36.89 -7.40 -18.24
N GLY A 484 -37.57 -8.32 -17.56
CA GLY A 484 -37.44 -9.76 -17.82
C GLY A 484 -36.00 -10.25 -17.61
N ASP A 485 -35.54 -11.13 -18.50
CA ASP A 485 -34.18 -11.68 -18.50
C ASP A 485 -33.14 -10.77 -19.18
N ARG A 486 -33.53 -9.57 -19.62
CA ARG A 486 -32.64 -8.63 -20.32
C ARG A 486 -31.61 -8.06 -19.35
N LYS A 487 -30.33 -8.06 -19.78
CA LYS A 487 -29.22 -7.53 -18.97
C LYS A 487 -29.19 -6.01 -19.03
N VAL A 488 -28.98 -5.36 -17.89
CA VAL A 488 -28.70 -3.91 -17.85
C VAL A 488 -27.23 -3.68 -18.17
N VAL A 489 -26.94 -2.80 -19.12
CA VAL A 489 -25.60 -2.51 -19.63
C VAL A 489 -25.36 -1.01 -19.58
N ASP A 490 -24.25 -0.58 -18.99
CA ASP A 490 -23.83 0.82 -19.00
C ASP A 490 -23.41 1.22 -20.42
N ALA A 491 -24.05 2.24 -20.98
CA ALA A 491 -23.91 2.64 -22.37
C ALA A 491 -22.60 3.39 -22.67
N THR A 492 -21.92 3.90 -21.64
CA THR A 492 -20.63 4.61 -21.78
C THR A 492 -19.47 3.62 -21.73
N THR A 493 -19.56 2.58 -20.90
CA THR A 493 -18.47 1.62 -20.64
C THR A 493 -18.69 0.25 -21.29
N GLY A 494 -19.89 -0.06 -21.77
CA GLY A 494 -20.27 -1.36 -22.32
C GLY A 494 -20.36 -2.49 -21.30
N LYS A 495 -20.22 -2.21 -19.99
CA LYS A 495 -20.18 -3.21 -18.93
C LYS A 495 -21.58 -3.54 -18.43
N ALA A 496 -21.79 -4.80 -18.03
CA ALA A 496 -23.03 -5.19 -17.35
C ALA A 496 -23.08 -4.57 -15.95
N VAL A 497 -24.20 -3.94 -15.61
CA VAL A 497 -24.49 -3.46 -14.26
C VAL A 497 -25.08 -4.64 -13.46
N PRO A 498 -24.61 -4.96 -12.25
CA PRO A 498 -25.16 -6.07 -11.47
C PRO A 498 -26.54 -5.72 -10.88
N ARG A 499 -27.39 -6.74 -10.73
CA ARG A 499 -28.69 -6.61 -10.06
C ARG A 499 -28.49 -6.68 -8.54
N GLN A 500 -29.26 -5.89 -7.79
CA GLN A 500 -29.41 -6.02 -6.32
C GLN A 500 -30.16 -7.30 -5.94
#